data_AF-X1I2H1-F1
#
_entry.id   AF-X1I2H1-F1
#
_cell.length_a   1.000
_cell.length_b   1.000
_cell.length_c   1.000
_cell.angle_alpha   90.00
_cell.angle_beta   90.00
_cell.angle_gamma   90.00
#
_symmetry.space_group_name_H-M   'P 1'
#
loop_
_entity.id
_entity.type
_entity.pdbx_description
1 polymer ?
#
loop_
_entity_poly.entity_id
_entity_poly.type
_entity_poly.pdbx_seq_one_letter_code
_entity_poly.pdbx_strand_id
1 'polypeptide(L)'
;MSTSNIILSSLVSLITLLISSLVLLKLGRDFDYLEFSDENKIIAGAAYKLLKFVAAAAARGYDFSNLSGIPGTIGGSVIGNSGSKYKGICDFVERVSYISNKGGNIIEETIGLGDDDFGYRYFYIPDLIVLTRIVLNTGKSDRNNILEKIPKSPPKNFSFSG
;
A
#
# COMPACT_ATOMS: atom_id res chain seq x y z
N MET A 1 28.15 37.30 -19.03
CA MET A 1 27.44 36.28 -18.21
C MET A 1 27.43 35.00 -19.05
N SER A 2 28.10 33.93 -18.60
CA SER A 2 28.23 32.70 -19.40
C SER A 2 26.86 32.04 -19.60
N THR A 3 26.56 31.60 -20.83
CA THR A 3 25.32 30.91 -21.22
C THR A 3 25.00 29.74 -20.29
N SER A 4 26.03 29.09 -19.73
CA SER A 4 25.90 28.01 -18.74
C SER A 4 25.22 28.45 -17.43
N ASN A 5 25.45 29.68 -16.98
CA ASN A 5 24.85 30.20 -15.74
C ASN A 5 23.36 30.51 -15.90
N ILE A 6 22.96 30.91 -17.12
CA ILE A 6 21.55 31.18 -17.44
C ILE A 6 20.76 29.86 -17.43
N ILE A 7 21.27 28.83 -18.12
CA ILE A 7 20.66 27.50 -18.20
C ILE A 7 20.50 26.88 -16.79
N LEU A 8 21.52 26.98 -15.94
CA LEU A 8 21.47 26.45 -14.59
C LEU A 8 20.44 27.18 -13.72
N SER A 9 20.35 28.51 -13.81
CA SER A 9 19.36 29.30 -13.05
C SER A 9 17.92 29.00 -13.47
N SER A 10 17.69 28.79 -14.78
CA SER A 10 16.37 28.44 -15.31
C SER A 10 15.95 27.03 -14.88
N LEU A 11 16.87 26.07 -14.89
CA LEU A 11 16.59 24.70 -14.44
C LEU A 11 16.25 24.64 -12.95
N VAL A 12 17.01 25.36 -12.11
CA VAL A 12 16.74 25.46 -10.66
C VAL A 12 15.38 26.11 -10.40
N SER A 13 15.05 27.17 -11.14
CA SER A 13 13.75 27.84 -11.03
C SER A 13 12.59 26.92 -11.44
N LEU A 14 12.76 26.13 -12.51
CA LEU A 14 11.77 25.15 -12.95
C LEU A 14 11.54 24.05 -11.91
N ILE A 15 12.62 23.49 -11.35
CA ILE A 15 12.54 22.49 -10.27
C ILE A 15 11.85 23.09 -9.03
N THR A 16 12.18 24.33 -8.66
CA THR A 16 11.56 25.02 -7.52
C THR A 16 10.06 25.25 -7.74
N LEU A 17 9.66 25.63 -8.95
CA LEU A 17 8.25 25.84 -9.31
C LEU A 17 7.45 24.52 -9.29
N LEU A 18 8.07 23.42 -9.73
CA LEU A 18 7.47 22.08 -9.68
C LEU A 18 7.26 21.59 -8.24
N ILE A 19 8.23 21.80 -7.36
CA ILE A 19 8.16 21.36 -5.96
C ILE A 19 7.19 22.23 -5.14
N SER A 20 7.09 23.52 -5.43
CA SER A 20 6.17 24.44 -4.74
C SER A 20 4.69 24.15 -5.02
N SER A 21 4.39 23.43 -6.10
CA SER A 21 3.03 23.00 -6.45
C SER A 21 2.72 21.56 -5.97
N LEU A 22 3.65 20.90 -5.27
CA LEU A 22 3.48 19.54 -4.79
C LEU A 22 2.61 19.51 -3.52
N VAL A 23 1.53 18.73 -3.57
CA VAL A 23 0.72 18.42 -2.38
C VAL A 23 1.13 17.05 -1.86
N LEU A 24 1.54 16.99 -0.58
CA LEU A 24 1.82 15.73 0.11
C LEU A 24 0.63 15.36 1.01
N LEU A 25 -0.01 14.23 0.69
CA LEU A 25 -1.07 13.66 1.50
C LEU A 25 -0.49 12.53 2.36
N LYS A 26 -0.58 12.69 3.68
CA LYS A 26 -0.24 11.63 4.65
C LYS A 26 -1.51 11.19 5.37
N LEU A 27 -1.90 9.94 5.16
CA LEU A 27 -3.05 9.37 5.85
C LEU A 27 -2.81 9.29 7.36
N GLY A 28 -3.80 9.75 8.11
CA GLY A 28 -3.78 9.81 9.58
C GLY A 28 -4.32 8.55 10.25
N ARG A 29 -4.63 8.67 11.55
CA ARG A 29 -5.07 7.56 12.41
C ARG A 29 -6.38 6.91 11.96
N ASP A 30 -7.28 7.66 11.35
CA ASP A 30 -8.57 7.13 10.87
C ASP A 30 -8.42 6.12 9.73
N PHE A 31 -7.21 6.03 9.12
CA PHE A 31 -6.85 5.04 8.10
C PHE A 31 -5.85 4.00 8.63
N ASP A 32 -5.56 3.99 9.94
CA ASP A 32 -4.66 3.03 10.62
C ASP A 32 -5.49 2.05 11.47
N TYR A 33 -6.28 1.21 10.80
CA TYR A 33 -7.13 0.22 11.44
C TYR A 33 -7.05 -1.14 10.73
N LEU A 34 -7.43 -2.19 11.46
CA LEU A 34 -7.50 -3.56 10.98
C LEU A 34 -8.69 -4.28 11.63
N GLU A 35 -9.55 -4.86 10.79
CA GLU A 35 -10.75 -5.57 11.19
C GLU A 35 -10.79 -6.94 10.50
N PHE A 36 -11.31 -7.94 11.22
CA PHE A 36 -11.52 -9.29 10.69
C PHE A 36 -13.03 -9.56 10.68
N SER A 37 -13.53 -10.04 9.53
CA SER A 37 -14.93 -10.43 9.35
C SER A 37 -15.07 -11.96 9.35
N ASP A 38 -16.27 -12.45 9.68
CA ASP A 38 -16.61 -13.87 9.76
C ASP A 38 -16.50 -14.59 8.40
N GLU A 39 -16.54 -13.85 7.28
CA GLU A 39 -16.49 -14.39 5.91
C GLU A 39 -15.08 -14.56 5.32
N ASN A 40 -14.05 -14.77 6.15
CA ASN A 40 -12.63 -14.79 5.72
C ASN A 40 -12.12 -13.50 5.07
N LYS A 41 -12.79 -12.38 5.32
CA LYS A 41 -12.39 -11.06 4.84
C LYS A 41 -11.60 -10.32 5.92
N ILE A 42 -10.55 -9.64 5.49
CA ILE A 42 -9.75 -8.74 6.31
C ILE A 42 -9.90 -7.35 5.74
N ILE A 43 -10.34 -6.41 6.57
CA ILE A 43 -10.52 -5.02 6.17
C ILE A 43 -9.43 -4.21 6.85
N ALA A 44 -8.68 -3.43 6.08
CA ALA A 44 -7.65 -2.57 6.63
C ALA A 44 -7.70 -1.17 6.01
N GLY A 45 -7.42 -0.17 6.84
CA GLY A 45 -7.15 1.17 6.35
C GLY A 45 -5.80 1.22 5.63
N ALA A 46 -5.70 2.10 4.63
CA ALA A 46 -4.52 2.19 3.78
C ALA A 46 -3.24 2.66 4.49
N ALA A 47 -3.36 3.29 5.67
CA ALA A 47 -2.22 3.69 6.50
C ALA A 47 -1.71 2.56 7.41
N TYR A 48 -2.46 1.46 7.56
CA TYR A 48 -2.10 0.37 8.44
C TYR A 48 -0.76 -0.27 8.06
N LYS A 49 0.10 -0.53 9.04
CA LYS A 49 1.46 -1.04 8.79
C LYS A 49 1.43 -2.47 8.25
N LEU A 50 2.11 -2.70 7.12
CA LEU A 50 2.13 -4.01 6.48
C LEU A 50 2.69 -5.10 7.40
N LEU A 51 3.78 -4.84 8.11
CA LEU A 51 4.37 -5.82 9.03
C LEU A 51 3.45 -6.16 10.21
N LYS A 52 2.69 -5.17 10.72
CA LYS A 52 1.66 -5.42 11.76
C LYS A 52 0.54 -6.29 11.19
N PHE A 53 0.13 -6.03 9.95
CA PHE A 53 -0.89 -6.81 9.26
C PHE A 53 -0.49 -8.26 9.09
N VAL A 54 0.70 -8.53 8.55
CA VAL A 54 1.20 -9.90 8.35
C VAL A 54 1.21 -10.68 9.67
N ALA A 55 1.69 -10.06 10.76
CA ALA A 55 1.70 -10.69 12.08
C ALA A 55 0.28 -10.97 12.63
N ALA A 56 -0.62 -9.98 12.54
CA ALA A 56 -2.00 -10.11 13.03
C ALA A 56 -2.82 -11.12 12.23
N ALA A 57 -2.59 -11.18 10.91
CA ALA A 57 -3.22 -12.12 9.99
C ALA A 57 -2.73 -13.56 10.25
N ALA A 58 -1.41 -13.75 10.38
CA ALA A 58 -0.82 -15.05 10.71
C ALA A 58 -1.32 -15.60 12.05
N ALA A 59 -1.49 -14.74 13.06
CA ALA A 59 -2.05 -15.14 14.36
C ALA A 59 -3.48 -15.72 14.26
N ARG A 60 -4.23 -15.39 13.21
CA ARG A 60 -5.58 -15.86 12.90
C ARG A 60 -5.65 -16.90 11.78
N GLY A 61 -4.50 -17.38 11.30
CA GLY A 61 -4.42 -18.42 10.28
C GLY A 61 -4.54 -17.94 8.83
N TYR A 62 -4.42 -16.63 8.58
CA TYR A 62 -4.38 -16.09 7.22
C TYR A 62 -2.93 -15.97 6.73
N ASP A 63 -2.63 -16.57 5.57
CA ASP A 63 -1.27 -16.63 5.06
C ASP A 63 -0.95 -15.44 4.14
N PHE A 64 -0.22 -14.49 4.69
CA PHE A 64 0.41 -13.37 3.98
C PHE A 64 1.94 -13.39 4.17
N SER A 65 2.53 -14.56 4.42
CA SER A 65 3.95 -14.67 4.76
C SER A 65 4.88 -14.18 3.63
N ASN A 66 4.42 -14.20 2.37
CA ASN A 66 5.14 -13.67 1.21
C ASN A 66 5.38 -12.15 1.26
N LEU A 67 4.65 -11.44 2.13
CA LEU A 67 4.79 -10.01 2.36
C LEU A 67 5.67 -9.69 3.58
N SER A 68 6.16 -10.72 4.29
CA SER A 68 7.02 -10.52 5.45
C SER A 68 8.32 -9.81 5.09
N GLY A 69 8.76 -8.91 5.98
CA GLY A 69 9.97 -8.11 5.77
C GLY A 69 9.81 -6.90 4.85
N ILE A 70 8.67 -6.73 4.17
CA ILE A 70 8.41 -5.55 3.33
C ILE A 70 7.97 -4.37 4.23
N PRO A 71 8.69 -3.23 4.24
CA PRO A 71 8.30 -2.07 5.03
C PRO A 71 7.15 -1.30 4.38
N GLY A 72 6.50 -0.44 5.16
CA GLY A 72 5.48 0.50 4.66
C GLY A 72 4.08 0.24 5.20
N THR A 73 3.08 0.70 4.45
CA THR A 73 1.66 0.55 4.76
C THR A 73 0.98 -0.35 3.74
N ILE A 74 -0.19 -0.90 4.08
CA ILE A 74 -0.97 -1.71 3.13
C ILE A 74 -1.29 -0.94 1.85
N GLY A 75 -1.70 0.33 1.95
CA GLY A 75 -2.00 1.14 0.77
C GLY A 75 -0.80 1.31 -0.16
N GLY A 76 0.37 1.63 0.40
CA GLY A 76 1.60 1.71 -0.39
C GLY A 76 2.01 0.36 -0.98
N SER A 77 1.77 -0.73 -0.25
CA SER A 77 2.03 -2.07 -0.75
C SER A 77 1.13 -2.46 -1.91
N VAL A 78 -0.16 -2.09 -1.88
CA VAL A 78 -1.11 -2.32 -2.99
C VAL A 78 -0.72 -1.51 -4.22
N ILE A 79 -0.43 -0.21 -4.08
CA ILE A 79 0.05 0.63 -5.19
C ILE A 79 1.33 0.04 -5.83
N GLY A 80 2.23 -0.50 -5.02
CA GLY A 80 3.47 -1.12 -5.52
C GLY A 80 3.34 -2.60 -5.89
N ASN A 81 2.13 -3.19 -5.82
CA ASN A 81 1.86 -4.63 -5.80
C ASN A 81 2.99 -5.45 -5.15
N SER A 82 3.25 -5.16 -3.88
CA SER A 82 4.39 -5.70 -3.14
C SER A 82 4.31 -7.22 -3.02
N GLY A 83 5.43 -7.90 -3.24
CA GLY A 83 5.57 -9.35 -3.11
C GLY A 83 6.61 -9.89 -4.08
N SER A 84 6.45 -11.16 -4.46
CA SER A 84 7.31 -11.82 -5.46
C SER A 84 6.80 -11.55 -6.88
N LYS A 85 7.59 -11.93 -7.89
CA LYS A 85 7.15 -11.86 -9.30
C LYS A 85 5.96 -12.78 -9.65
N TYR A 86 5.63 -13.72 -8.77
CA TYR A 86 4.57 -14.72 -8.99
C TYR A 86 3.32 -14.45 -8.16
N LYS A 87 3.48 -13.74 -7.04
CA LYS A 87 2.41 -13.47 -6.08
C LYS A 87 2.72 -12.23 -5.27
N GLY A 88 1.94 -11.18 -5.52
CA GLY A 88 1.90 -9.91 -4.82
C GLY A 88 0.73 -9.80 -3.85
N ILE A 89 0.58 -8.63 -3.25
CA ILE A 89 -0.52 -8.32 -2.32
C ILE A 89 -1.86 -8.21 -3.06
N CYS A 90 -1.86 -7.71 -4.32
CA CYS A 90 -3.08 -7.52 -5.09
C CYS A 90 -3.79 -8.83 -5.41
N ASP A 91 -3.07 -9.96 -5.46
CA ASP A 91 -3.65 -11.31 -5.60
C ASP A 91 -4.58 -11.72 -4.44
N PHE A 92 -4.55 -10.97 -3.34
CA PHE A 92 -5.43 -11.17 -2.19
C PHE A 92 -6.48 -10.05 -2.05
N VAL A 93 -6.45 -9.02 -2.90
CA VAL A 93 -7.34 -7.86 -2.75
C VAL A 93 -8.65 -8.13 -3.48
N GLU A 94 -9.76 -8.11 -2.74
CA GLU A 94 -11.10 -8.23 -3.30
C GLU A 94 -11.61 -6.87 -3.77
N ARG A 95 -11.40 -5.82 -2.95
CA ARG A 95 -11.85 -4.45 -3.24
C ARG A 95 -10.92 -3.40 -2.64
N VAL A 96 -10.89 -2.23 -3.27
CA VAL A 96 -10.24 -1.04 -2.74
C VAL A 96 -11.22 0.12 -2.71
N SER A 97 -11.13 0.96 -1.67
CA SER A 97 -11.73 2.29 -1.64
C SER A 97 -10.64 3.34 -1.82
N TYR A 98 -10.94 4.40 -2.55
CA TYR A 98 -9.97 5.42 -2.90
C TYR A 98 -10.64 6.76 -3.17
N ILE A 99 -9.87 7.84 -2.97
CA ILE A 99 -10.27 9.18 -3.41
C ILE A 99 -9.85 9.35 -4.87
N SER A 100 -10.75 9.85 -5.71
CA SER A 100 -10.49 10.16 -7.12
C SER A 100 -10.72 11.63 -7.44
N ASN A 101 -10.14 12.10 -8.55
CA ASN A 101 -10.40 13.43 -9.12
C ASN A 101 -10.93 13.32 -10.54
N LYS A 102 -12.26 13.26 -10.68
CA LYS A 102 -12.92 13.17 -11.99
C LYS A 102 -13.27 14.57 -12.49
N GLY A 103 -12.39 15.13 -13.31
CA GLY A 103 -12.62 16.45 -13.93
C GLY A 103 -12.79 17.59 -12.93
N GLY A 104 -12.10 17.54 -11.79
CA GLY A 104 -12.18 18.53 -10.71
C GLY A 104 -13.12 18.14 -9.56
N ASN A 105 -13.87 17.04 -9.69
CA ASN A 105 -14.73 16.54 -8.63
C ASN A 105 -14.01 15.51 -7.77
N ILE A 106 -13.83 15.82 -6.48
CA ILE A 106 -13.20 14.93 -5.51
C ILE A 106 -14.26 14.05 -4.85
N ILE A 107 -14.21 12.75 -5.11
CA ILE A 107 -15.18 11.77 -4.58
C ILE A 107 -14.45 10.55 -4.04
N GLU A 108 -15.08 9.83 -3.11
CA GLU A 108 -14.64 8.49 -2.71
C GLU A 108 -15.36 7.44 -3.55
N GLU A 109 -14.59 6.48 -4.06
CA GLU A 109 -15.09 5.37 -4.87
C GLU A 109 -14.66 4.04 -4.25
N THR A 110 -15.34 2.96 -4.63
CA THR A 110 -14.97 1.60 -4.24
C THR A 110 -15.16 0.68 -5.44
N ILE A 111 -14.11 -0.07 -5.78
CA ILE A 111 -14.12 -1.02 -6.89
C ILE A 111 -13.55 -2.37 -6.46
N GLY A 112 -13.95 -3.43 -7.15
CA GLY A 112 -13.20 -4.70 -7.15
C GLY A 112 -12.02 -4.61 -8.11
N LEU A 113 -10.93 -5.33 -7.82
CA LEU A 113 -9.80 -5.40 -8.74
C LEU A 113 -10.02 -6.49 -9.79
N GLY A 114 -9.79 -6.14 -11.06
CA GLY A 114 -9.67 -7.07 -12.17
C GLY A 114 -8.20 -7.34 -12.54
N ASP A 115 -7.99 -8.28 -13.45
CA ASP A 115 -6.64 -8.73 -13.86
C ASP A 115 -5.81 -7.63 -14.54
N ASP A 116 -6.45 -6.65 -15.18
CA ASP A 116 -5.78 -5.55 -15.88
C ASP A 116 -5.39 -4.38 -14.94
N ASP A 117 -5.87 -4.38 -13.70
CA ASP A 117 -5.64 -3.28 -12.76
C ASP A 117 -4.26 -3.35 -12.08
N PHE A 118 -3.58 -4.51 -12.13
CA PHE A 118 -2.30 -4.70 -11.47
C PHE A 118 -1.40 -5.74 -12.15
N GLY A 119 -0.10 -5.67 -11.83
CA GLY A 119 0.91 -6.56 -12.37
C GLY A 119 2.19 -6.49 -11.55
N TYR A 120 3.30 -7.04 -12.06
CA TYR A 120 4.57 -6.98 -11.33
C TYR A 120 5.03 -5.52 -11.16
N ARG A 121 4.98 -5.01 -9.91
CA ARG A 121 5.28 -3.61 -9.55
C ARG A 121 4.42 -2.58 -10.29
N TYR A 122 3.21 -2.99 -10.70
CA TYR A 122 2.25 -2.17 -11.42
C TYR A 122 0.90 -2.21 -10.72
N PHE A 123 0.24 -1.05 -10.65
CA PHE A 123 -1.12 -0.87 -10.19
C PHE A 123 -1.68 0.38 -10.86
N TYR A 124 -2.89 0.31 -11.40
CA TYR A 124 -3.50 1.44 -12.07
C TYR A 124 -5.02 1.43 -11.88
N ILE A 125 -5.54 2.57 -11.44
CA ILE A 125 -6.95 2.90 -11.46
C ILE A 125 -7.04 4.34 -11.99
N PRO A 126 -7.91 4.64 -12.96
CA PRO A 126 -8.10 6.00 -13.45
C PRO A 126 -8.41 6.99 -12.33
N ASP A 127 -7.83 8.18 -12.41
CA ASP A 127 -8.10 9.32 -11.52
C ASP A 127 -7.79 9.10 -10.03
N LEU A 128 -7.15 7.99 -9.65
CA LEU A 128 -6.80 7.68 -8.27
C LEU A 128 -5.82 8.72 -7.68
N ILE A 129 -6.19 9.28 -6.53
CA ILE A 129 -5.34 10.15 -5.71
C ILE A 129 -4.71 9.35 -4.58
N VAL A 130 -5.52 8.66 -3.78
CA VAL A 130 -5.06 7.93 -2.60
C VAL A 130 -6.02 6.79 -2.24
N LEU A 131 -5.47 5.61 -1.93
CA LEU A 131 -6.25 4.51 -1.35
C LEU A 131 -6.63 4.84 0.09
N THR A 132 -7.86 4.55 0.50
CA THR A 132 -8.37 4.78 1.86
C THR A 132 -8.58 3.48 2.62
N ARG A 133 -9.11 2.46 1.94
CA ARG A 133 -9.47 1.15 2.52
C ARG A 133 -9.17 0.01 1.56
N ILE A 134 -8.73 -1.11 2.10
CA ILE A 134 -8.43 -2.33 1.35
C ILE A 134 -9.20 -3.49 2.00
N VAL A 135 -9.91 -4.25 1.17
CA VAL A 135 -10.59 -5.50 1.56
C VAL A 135 -9.79 -6.64 0.95
N LEU A 136 -9.20 -7.48 1.81
CA LEU A 136 -8.42 -8.65 1.41
C LEU A 136 -9.14 -9.94 1.76
N ASN A 137 -8.89 -10.97 0.97
CA ASN A 137 -9.38 -12.32 1.17
C ASN A 137 -8.25 -13.31 0.87
N THR A 138 -8.05 -14.28 1.76
CA THR A 138 -7.13 -15.39 1.54
C THR A 138 -7.65 -16.62 2.27
N GLY A 139 -7.26 -17.79 1.77
CA GLY A 139 -7.56 -19.05 2.44
C GLY A 139 -6.90 -19.12 3.82
N LYS A 140 -7.54 -19.87 4.73
CA LYS A 140 -6.92 -20.22 6.01
C LYS A 140 -5.91 -21.35 5.82
N SER A 141 -4.82 -21.29 6.57
CA SER A 141 -3.81 -22.35 6.67
C SER A 141 -3.44 -22.58 8.13
N ASP A 142 -2.79 -23.70 8.42
CA ASP A 142 -2.29 -24.00 9.75
C ASP A 142 -1.33 -22.88 10.21
N ARG A 143 -1.58 -22.35 11.40
CA ARG A 143 -0.82 -21.23 11.95
C ARG A 143 0.68 -21.55 12.06
N ASN A 144 1.05 -22.77 12.43
CA ASN A 144 2.46 -23.15 12.57
C ASN A 144 3.15 -23.14 11.20
N ASN A 145 2.48 -23.65 10.17
CA ASN A 145 2.99 -23.61 8.79
C ASN A 145 3.20 -22.18 8.30
N ILE A 146 2.32 -21.23 8.67
CA ILE A 146 2.49 -19.81 8.31
C ILE A 146 3.68 -19.21 9.05
N LEU A 147 3.78 -19.46 10.36
CA LEU A 147 4.84 -18.90 11.21
C LEU A 147 6.23 -19.42 10.84
N GLU A 148 6.36 -20.64 10.34
CA GLU A 148 7.62 -21.16 9.79
C GLU A 148 8.11 -20.37 8.56
N LYS A 149 7.19 -19.84 7.75
CA LYS A 149 7.52 -19.03 6.58
C LYS A 149 7.90 -17.58 6.92
N ILE A 150 7.53 -17.11 8.11
CA ILE A 150 7.84 -15.75 8.56
C ILE A 150 9.21 -15.75 9.25
N PRO A 151 10.20 -14.97 8.78
CA PRO A 151 11.50 -14.92 9.42
C PRO A 151 11.38 -14.44 10.88
N LYS A 152 12.01 -15.19 11.80
CA LYS A 152 11.90 -14.98 13.26
C LYS A 152 12.53 -13.68 13.78
N SER A 153 13.29 -12.96 12.96
CA SER A 153 13.85 -11.65 13.31
C SER A 153 13.29 -10.56 12.42
N PRO A 154 12.68 -9.50 12.98
CA PRO A 154 12.43 -8.28 12.22
C PRO A 154 13.79 -7.71 11.75
N PRO A 155 13.83 -6.99 10.61
CA PRO A 155 15.03 -6.22 10.26
C PRO A 155 15.36 -5.30 11.44
N LYS A 156 16.66 -5.19 11.79
CA LYS A 156 17.21 -4.62 13.05
C LYS A 156 16.76 -3.19 13.43
N ASN A 157 15.89 -2.54 12.65
CA ASN A 157 15.48 -1.15 12.78
C ASN A 157 13.97 -0.95 13.11
N PHE A 158 13.25 -1.96 13.59
CA PHE A 158 11.85 -1.83 14.00
C PHE A 158 11.70 -1.89 15.52
N SER A 159 11.66 -0.72 16.17
CA SER A 159 11.10 -0.60 17.53
C SER A 159 9.58 -0.45 17.43
N PHE A 160 8.84 -1.34 18.08
CA PHE A 160 7.43 -1.15 18.35
C PHE A 160 7.31 -0.19 19.52
N SER A 161 7.01 1.09 19.27
CA SER A 161 6.37 1.92 20.29
C SER A 161 4.89 1.59 20.27
N GLY A 162 4.39 1.07 21.39
CA GLY A 162 2.97 0.84 21.66
C GLY A 162 2.15 2.11 21.73
#